data_AF-A0A8T5Y836-F1
#
_entry.id   AF-A0A8T5Y836-F1
#
_cell.length_a   1.000
_cell.length_b   1.000
_cell.length_c   1.000
_cell.angle_alpha   90.00
_cell.angle_beta   90.00
_cell.angle_gamma   90.00
#
_symmetry.space_group_name_H-M   'P 1'
#
loop_
_entity.id
_entity.type
_entity.pdbx_description
1 polymer ?
#
loop_
_entity_poly.entity_id
_entity_poly.type
_entity_poly.pdbx_seq_one_letter_code
_entity_poly.pdbx_strand_id
1 'polypeptide(L)'
;MMIREKYSTNIKETTLNVVQTEIESVRKKDISKTGLRLYKDGFIGVSGAIGNYDELELQERAEKTLSLKIPYPHAASRDMKEQVSNCPEIIKDTDFPAEIEALLSELRQQQPKFTFFHKIKLVEQQTELKNEQNLDLQYKDRHISIELAIKEKASANLLDAFTGYQGRVYDRNQFVQMANDICNAFLNPVEMPKGAKLPAVYDASHPLPLKKLITDLNGQLFATGSSLFSGKLNEEIFNTNFSLYQSLHPEASFQPFFDAEGVVNPGYSYPLIENGRLMAPYTDKKTAAQFDLPLTGSAAAEYDSVPSLGYLNFKLKESNKTLKELLGGQMGIFVLISEGGDFTPNGDFATPVQLAFLFDGEKLIGRLPELQLSSNVFKMFGEDFVGVGKNKLHPLASEKYMVLNMDISK
;
A
#
# COMPACT_ATOMS: atom_id res chain seq x y z
N MET A 1 8.20 -36.90 7.85
CA MET A 1 7.96 -36.28 9.17
C MET A 1 6.91 -35.20 8.97
N MET A 2 5.95 -35.06 9.88
CA MET A 2 4.95 -33.99 9.81
C MET A 2 5.54 -32.72 10.40
N ILE A 3 5.35 -31.57 9.75
CA ILE A 3 5.77 -30.27 10.26
C ILE A 3 4.53 -29.48 10.68
N ARG A 4 4.55 -28.93 11.88
CA ARG A 4 3.52 -28.00 12.38
C ARG A 4 4.00 -26.57 12.30
N GLU A 5 3.20 -25.71 11.67
CA GLU A 5 3.46 -24.29 11.55
C GLU A 5 2.26 -23.49 12.04
N LYS A 6 2.52 -22.51 12.89
CA LYS A 6 1.52 -21.64 13.49
C LYS A 6 1.70 -20.24 12.95
N TYR A 7 0.63 -19.69 12.38
CA TYR A 7 0.55 -18.30 11.93
C TYR A 7 -0.47 -17.57 12.80
N SER A 8 -0.02 -16.64 13.62
CA SER A 8 -0.89 -15.94 14.58
C SER A 8 -0.87 -14.45 14.35
N THR A 9 -2.04 -13.82 14.42
CA THR A 9 -2.16 -12.35 14.35
C THR A 9 -2.98 -11.85 15.53
N ASN A 10 -2.58 -10.75 16.15
CA ASN A 10 -3.41 -9.98 17.07
C ASN A 10 -3.50 -8.54 16.56
N ILE A 11 -4.71 -7.98 16.55
CA ILE A 11 -4.94 -6.58 16.18
C ILE A 11 -5.77 -5.94 17.28
N LYS A 12 -5.21 -4.92 17.92
CA LYS A 12 -5.88 -4.00 18.82
C LYS A 12 -6.07 -2.68 18.11
N GLU A 13 -7.31 -2.20 18.06
CA GLU A 13 -7.66 -1.01 17.31
C GLU A 13 -8.68 -0.19 18.11
N THR A 14 -8.42 1.11 18.25
CA THR A 14 -9.44 2.10 18.62
C THR A 14 -9.76 2.92 17.39
N THR A 15 -11.01 2.84 16.93
CA THR A 15 -11.53 3.56 15.76
C THR A 15 -12.53 4.60 16.21
N LEU A 16 -12.31 5.86 15.80
CA LEU A 16 -13.23 6.98 15.96
C LEU A 16 -13.94 7.21 14.62
N ASN A 17 -15.27 7.08 14.61
CA ASN A 17 -16.08 7.46 13.46
C ASN A 17 -16.35 8.96 13.53
N VAL A 18 -16.00 9.69 12.48
CA VAL A 18 -16.17 11.14 12.38
C VAL A 18 -17.32 11.44 11.42
N VAL A 19 -18.26 12.26 11.85
CA VAL A 19 -19.38 12.74 11.04
C VAL A 19 -19.56 14.23 11.33
N GLN A 20 -19.69 15.05 10.28
CA GLN A 20 -19.83 16.51 10.40
C GLN A 20 -18.74 17.18 11.26
N THR A 21 -17.51 16.65 11.17
CA THR A 21 -16.35 17.10 11.95
C THR A 21 -16.52 16.89 13.45
N GLU A 22 -17.29 15.89 13.89
CA GLU A 22 -17.45 15.50 15.28
C GLU A 22 -17.28 13.99 15.44
N ILE A 23 -16.82 13.53 16.60
CA ILE A 23 -16.75 12.11 16.92
C ILE A 23 -18.17 11.59 17.17
N GLU A 24 -18.69 10.79 16.25
CA GLU A 24 -20.01 10.16 16.38
C GLU A 24 -19.94 8.90 17.25
N SER A 25 -18.90 8.08 17.08
CA SER A 25 -18.76 6.83 17.84
C SER A 25 -17.32 6.41 18.03
N VAL A 26 -17.08 5.66 19.12
CA VAL A 26 -15.80 5.03 19.44
C VAL A 26 -15.99 3.52 19.43
N ARG A 27 -15.20 2.82 18.61
CA ARG A 27 -15.17 1.36 18.55
C ARG A 27 -13.80 0.86 19.00
N LYS A 28 -13.79 -0.09 19.92
CA LYS A 28 -12.59 -0.85 20.28
C LYS A 28 -12.69 -2.26 19.73
N LYS A 29 -11.57 -2.75 19.22
CA LYS A 29 -11.42 -4.09 18.67
C LYS A 29 -10.14 -4.69 19.25
N ASP A 30 -10.22 -5.91 19.75
CA ASP A 30 -9.06 -6.74 20.10
C ASP A 30 -9.37 -8.14 19.56
N ILE A 31 -8.74 -8.50 18.44
CA ILE A 31 -9.00 -9.77 17.76
C ILE A 31 -7.69 -10.51 17.57
N SER A 32 -7.63 -11.69 18.16
CA SER A 32 -6.61 -12.69 17.89
C SER A 32 -7.12 -13.73 16.90
N LYS A 33 -6.29 -14.08 15.93
CA LYS A 33 -6.52 -15.17 14.99
C LYS A 33 -5.31 -16.09 15.00
N THR A 34 -5.54 -17.39 14.93
CA THR A 34 -4.48 -18.39 14.84
C THR A 34 -4.80 -19.38 13.73
N GLY A 35 -3.87 -19.52 12.80
CA GLY A 35 -3.80 -20.57 11.81
C GLY A 35 -2.84 -21.66 12.23
N LEU A 36 -3.23 -22.92 12.01
CA LEU A 36 -2.36 -24.07 12.11
C LEU A 36 -2.26 -24.74 10.74
N ARG A 37 -1.03 -24.89 10.25
CA ARG A 37 -0.71 -25.58 9.01
C ARG A 37 0.10 -26.83 9.32
N LEU A 38 -0.32 -27.95 8.76
CA LEU A 38 0.35 -29.24 8.85
C LEU A 38 0.88 -29.61 7.47
N TYR A 39 2.18 -29.85 7.38
CA TYR A 39 2.83 -30.30 6.15
C TYR A 39 3.25 -31.76 6.30
N LYS A 40 2.83 -32.63 5.38
CA LYS A 40 3.22 -34.05 5.38
C LYS A 40 3.15 -34.64 3.97
N ASP A 41 4.20 -35.33 3.57
CA ASP A 41 4.28 -36.11 2.32
C ASP A 41 3.86 -35.31 1.05
N GLY A 42 4.20 -34.02 1.02
CA GLY A 42 3.87 -33.10 -0.08
C GLY A 42 2.43 -32.58 -0.07
N PHE A 43 1.70 -32.74 1.03
CA PHE A 43 0.35 -32.22 1.23
C PHE A 43 0.29 -31.25 2.40
N ILE A 44 -0.70 -30.36 2.35
CA ILE A 44 -1.00 -29.40 3.41
C ILE A 44 -2.40 -29.62 3.99
N GLY A 45 -2.52 -29.52 5.31
CA GLY A 45 -3.78 -29.35 6.03
C GLY A 45 -3.79 -28.02 6.77
N VAL A 46 -4.91 -27.31 6.73
CA VAL A 46 -5.05 -26.00 7.39
C VAL A 46 -6.29 -26.01 8.27
N SER A 47 -6.18 -25.36 9.42
CA SER A 47 -7.31 -24.99 10.28
C SER A 47 -7.05 -23.61 10.90
N GLY A 48 -8.11 -22.97 11.37
CA GLY A 48 -8.02 -21.69 12.05
C GLY A 48 -8.96 -21.54 13.23
N ALA A 49 -8.62 -20.60 14.10
CA ALA A 49 -9.46 -20.18 15.21
C ALA A 49 -9.36 -18.66 15.44
N ILE A 50 -10.41 -18.11 16.04
CA ILE A 50 -10.51 -16.70 16.43
C ILE A 50 -10.68 -16.65 17.96
N GLY A 51 -9.91 -15.80 18.63
CA GLY A 51 -9.93 -15.67 20.09
C GLY A 51 -9.31 -16.89 20.78
N ASN A 52 -9.93 -17.31 21.88
CA ASN A 52 -9.52 -18.51 22.62
C ASN A 52 -9.87 -19.76 21.81
N TYR A 53 -8.98 -20.75 21.85
CA TYR A 53 -9.16 -22.01 21.13
C TYR A 53 -8.52 -23.17 21.90
N ASP A 54 -9.01 -24.38 21.66
CA ASP A 54 -8.40 -25.61 22.14
C ASP A 54 -7.34 -26.09 21.12
N GLU A 55 -6.12 -26.36 21.58
CA GLU A 55 -5.02 -26.75 20.68
C GLU A 55 -5.24 -28.12 20.04
N LEU A 56 -5.85 -29.06 20.77
CA LEU A 56 -6.12 -30.41 20.27
C LEU A 56 -7.21 -30.35 19.18
N GLU A 57 -8.30 -29.62 19.43
CA GLU A 57 -9.37 -29.43 18.44
C GLU A 57 -8.85 -28.73 17.16
N LEU A 58 -8.00 -27.72 17.31
CA LEU A 58 -7.39 -27.03 16.16
C LEU A 58 -6.51 -28.00 15.35
N GLN A 59 -5.73 -28.85 16.02
CA GLN A 59 -4.91 -29.87 15.38
C GLN A 59 -5.74 -30.94 14.67
N GLU A 60 -6.77 -31.49 15.32
CA GLU A 60 -7.66 -32.50 14.72
C GLU A 60 -8.32 -31.98 13.45
N ARG A 61 -8.77 -30.72 13.44
CA ARG A 61 -9.32 -30.07 12.24
C ARG A 61 -8.27 -29.95 11.13
N ALA A 62 -7.03 -29.58 11.46
CA ALA A 62 -5.96 -29.49 10.46
C ALA A 62 -5.59 -30.88 9.91
N GLU A 63 -5.56 -31.92 10.74
CA GLU A 63 -5.31 -33.30 10.32
C GLU A 63 -6.43 -33.83 9.41
N LYS A 64 -7.69 -33.48 9.70
CA LYS A 64 -8.82 -33.78 8.83
C LYS A 64 -8.66 -33.11 7.46
N THR A 65 -8.27 -31.83 7.41
CA THR A 65 -7.99 -31.14 6.14
C THR A 65 -6.80 -31.77 5.42
N LEU A 66 -5.73 -32.16 6.13
CA LEU A 66 -4.57 -32.84 5.55
C LEU A 66 -4.96 -34.16 4.85
N SER A 67 -5.96 -34.88 5.40
CA SER A 67 -6.47 -36.12 4.79
C SER A 67 -7.11 -35.92 3.41
N LEU A 68 -7.51 -34.69 3.08
CA LEU A 68 -8.01 -34.33 1.74
C LEU A 68 -6.90 -34.26 0.68
N LYS A 69 -5.63 -34.37 1.08
CA LYS A 69 -4.46 -34.42 0.18
C LYS A 69 -4.37 -33.23 -0.76
N ILE A 70 -4.56 -32.02 -0.23
CA ILE A 70 -4.32 -30.77 -0.97
C ILE A 70 -2.82 -30.70 -1.31
N PRO A 71 -2.42 -30.72 -2.59
CA PRO A 71 -1.00 -30.73 -2.97
C PRO A 71 -0.31 -29.44 -2.55
N TYR A 72 0.81 -29.60 -1.86
CA TYR A 72 1.71 -28.53 -1.45
C TYR A 72 3.12 -29.10 -1.24
N PRO A 73 3.84 -29.43 -2.32
CA PRO A 73 5.14 -30.09 -2.26
C PRO A 73 6.31 -29.15 -1.92
N HIS A 74 6.01 -27.99 -1.33
CA HIS A 74 6.98 -26.93 -1.06
C HIS A 74 7.46 -27.01 0.38
N ALA A 75 8.77 -26.91 0.59
CA ALA A 75 9.35 -26.98 1.92
C ALA A 75 8.89 -25.79 2.79
N ALA A 76 8.49 -26.07 4.03
CA ALA A 76 8.29 -25.04 5.04
C ALA A 76 9.58 -24.23 5.24
N SER A 77 9.45 -22.93 5.50
CA SER A 77 10.61 -22.10 5.84
C SER A 77 11.20 -22.57 7.16
N ARG A 78 12.52 -22.45 7.35
CA ARG A 78 13.24 -23.05 8.49
C ARG A 78 14.46 -22.22 8.87
N ASP A 79 14.97 -22.48 10.06
CA ASP A 79 16.26 -21.96 10.54
C ASP A 79 16.43 -20.43 10.43
N MET A 80 15.34 -19.70 10.67
CA MET A 80 15.33 -18.24 10.68
C MET A 80 14.63 -17.74 11.93
N LYS A 81 15.30 -16.86 12.67
CA LYS A 81 14.72 -16.18 13.84
C LYS A 81 14.94 -14.70 13.73
N GLU A 82 13.84 -13.96 13.69
CA GLU A 82 13.91 -12.51 13.59
C GLU A 82 12.69 -11.87 14.25
N GLN A 83 12.94 -10.79 14.97
CA GLN A 83 11.92 -10.03 15.67
C GLN A 83 12.06 -8.55 15.34
N VAL A 84 10.97 -7.96 14.89
CA VAL A 84 10.86 -6.53 14.60
C VAL A 84 9.71 -5.94 15.39
N SER A 85 9.94 -4.80 16.05
CA SER A 85 8.94 -4.13 16.88
C SER A 85 8.97 -2.62 16.68
N ASN A 86 8.00 -2.10 15.94
CA ASN A 86 7.83 -0.68 15.63
C ASN A 86 6.64 -0.09 16.40
N CYS A 87 6.74 -0.02 17.72
CA CYS A 87 5.65 0.41 18.60
C CYS A 87 5.98 1.71 19.34
N PRO A 88 6.13 2.86 18.66
CA PRO A 88 6.35 4.12 19.36
C PRO A 88 5.13 4.54 20.18
N GLU A 89 5.35 5.37 21.19
CA GLU A 89 4.25 6.08 21.84
C GLU A 89 3.78 7.21 20.91
N ILE A 90 2.56 7.09 20.36
CA ILE A 90 1.95 8.08 19.46
C ILE A 90 1.02 8.99 20.28
N ILE A 91 -0.09 8.40 20.73
CA ILE A 91 -1.04 8.98 21.67
C ILE A 91 -1.41 7.85 22.65
N LYS A 92 -1.67 8.17 23.92
CA LYS A 92 -2.17 7.18 24.88
C LYS A 92 -3.62 6.83 24.54
N ASP A 93 -3.97 5.55 24.64
CA ASP A 93 -5.32 5.07 24.31
C ASP A 93 -6.43 5.76 25.13
N THR A 94 -6.12 6.21 26.35
CA THR A 94 -7.04 6.97 27.22
C THR A 94 -7.29 8.39 26.74
N ASP A 95 -6.28 8.98 26.11
CA ASP A 95 -6.27 10.41 25.73
C ASP A 95 -6.71 10.57 24.26
N PHE A 96 -6.68 9.49 23.48
CA PHE A 96 -6.95 9.49 22.04
C PHE A 96 -8.28 10.15 21.65
N PRO A 97 -9.44 9.85 22.25
CA PRO A 97 -10.69 10.53 21.88
C PRO A 97 -10.66 12.04 22.16
N ALA A 98 -10.07 12.46 23.29
CA ALA A 98 -9.98 13.87 23.66
C ALA A 98 -9.02 14.64 22.73
N GLU A 99 -7.90 14.01 22.37
CA GLU A 99 -6.93 14.57 21.42
C GLU A 99 -7.55 14.76 20.03
N ILE A 100 -8.29 13.77 19.54
CA ILE A 100 -8.95 13.85 18.24
C ILE A 100 -10.10 14.86 18.25
N GLU A 101 -10.85 15.01 19.35
CA GLU A 101 -11.85 16.08 19.45
C GLU A 101 -11.21 17.47 19.38
N ALA A 102 -10.05 17.64 20.03
CA ALA A 102 -9.31 18.90 19.95
C ALA A 102 -8.79 19.18 18.52
N LEU A 103 -8.32 18.16 17.81
CA LEU A 103 -8.01 18.25 16.38
C LEU A 103 -9.23 18.68 15.54
N LEU A 104 -10.37 18.01 15.72
CA LEU A 104 -11.59 18.31 14.96
C LEU A 104 -12.10 19.72 15.27
N SER A 105 -12.00 20.17 16.53
CA SER A 105 -12.33 21.54 16.94
C SER A 105 -11.50 22.57 16.18
N GLU A 106 -10.20 22.33 16.01
CA GLU A 106 -9.33 23.20 15.26
C GLU A 106 -9.68 23.23 13.77
N LEU A 107 -10.01 22.09 13.16
CA LEU A 107 -10.51 22.02 11.79
C LEU A 107 -11.83 22.80 11.62
N ARG A 108 -12.76 22.71 12.58
CA ARG A 108 -14.02 23.49 12.54
C ARG A 108 -13.76 24.99 12.58
N GLN A 109 -12.77 25.44 13.36
CA GLN A 109 -12.41 26.84 13.47
C GLN A 109 -11.69 27.37 12.22
N GLN A 110 -10.71 26.62 11.71
CA GLN A 110 -9.86 27.06 10.60
C GLN A 110 -10.51 26.85 9.23
N GLN A 111 -11.35 25.83 9.08
CA GLN A 111 -12.00 25.46 7.82
C GLN A 111 -13.54 25.42 7.92
N PRO A 112 -14.21 26.53 8.32
CA PRO A 112 -15.65 26.55 8.61
C PRO A 112 -16.54 26.30 7.39
N LYS A 113 -16.00 26.42 6.17
CA LYS A 113 -16.70 26.12 4.90
C LYS A 113 -16.80 24.62 4.61
N PHE A 114 -16.05 23.80 5.33
CA PHE A 114 -15.96 22.37 5.12
C PHE A 114 -16.52 21.57 6.29
N THR A 115 -16.87 20.33 6.02
CA THR A 115 -17.11 19.28 7.01
C THR A 115 -16.21 18.09 6.71
N PHE A 116 -15.68 17.48 7.75
CA PHE A 116 -14.83 16.30 7.67
C PHE A 116 -15.59 15.08 8.17
N PHE A 117 -15.40 13.93 7.56
CA PHE A 117 -16.05 12.68 7.98
C PHE A 117 -15.18 11.48 7.62
N HIS A 118 -15.61 10.29 8.00
CA HIS A 118 -14.91 9.00 7.88
C HIS A 118 -14.22 8.57 9.18
N LYS A 119 -12.93 8.16 9.19
CA LYS A 119 -12.37 7.40 10.32
C LYS A 119 -10.98 7.84 10.71
N ILE A 120 -10.73 7.84 12.01
CA ILE A 120 -9.41 7.99 12.62
C ILE A 120 -9.15 6.77 13.51
N LYS A 121 -8.01 6.11 13.32
CA LYS A 121 -7.70 4.82 13.95
C LYS A 121 -6.35 4.89 14.65
N LEU A 122 -6.26 4.32 15.85
CA LEU A 122 -5.01 3.96 16.49
C LEU A 122 -4.93 2.43 16.51
N VAL A 123 -3.89 1.88 15.89
CA VAL A 123 -3.76 0.44 15.62
C VAL A 123 -2.47 -0.08 16.24
N GLU A 124 -2.57 -1.14 17.02
CA GLU A 124 -1.48 -2.02 17.40
C GLU A 124 -1.71 -3.39 16.77
N GLN A 125 -0.67 -3.95 16.16
CA GLN A 125 -0.75 -5.24 15.53
C GLN A 125 0.48 -6.08 15.84
N GLN A 126 0.26 -7.39 15.90
CA GLN A 126 1.29 -8.40 16.06
C GLN A 126 1.03 -9.53 15.08
N THR A 127 2.07 -10.00 14.40
CA THR A 127 2.04 -11.18 13.55
C THR A 127 3.21 -12.08 13.90
N GLU A 128 2.94 -13.38 14.04
CA GLU A 128 3.95 -14.40 14.33
C GLU A 128 3.82 -15.57 13.36
N LEU A 129 4.96 -16.11 12.93
CA LEU A 129 5.05 -17.35 12.18
C LEU A 129 6.13 -18.23 12.80
N LYS A 130 5.72 -19.39 13.32
CA LYS A 130 6.60 -20.32 14.06
C LYS A 130 6.39 -21.75 13.59
N ASN A 131 7.46 -22.55 13.51
CA ASN A 131 7.33 -23.97 13.24
C ASN A 131 8.41 -24.84 13.90
N GLU A 132 8.23 -26.16 13.83
CA GLU A 132 9.13 -27.16 14.41
C GLU A 132 10.49 -27.30 13.69
N GLN A 133 10.69 -26.57 12.60
CA GLN A 133 11.94 -26.50 11.84
C GLN A 133 12.74 -25.24 12.21
N ASN A 134 12.64 -24.78 13.46
CA ASN A 134 13.41 -23.66 14.00
C ASN A 134 13.14 -22.30 13.29
N LEU A 135 11.94 -22.14 12.71
CA LEU A 135 11.42 -20.85 12.25
C LEU A 135 10.74 -20.10 13.42
N ASP A 136 11.11 -18.84 13.65
CA ASP A 136 10.48 -17.94 14.62
C ASP A 136 10.54 -16.49 14.12
N LEU A 137 9.49 -16.05 13.43
CA LEU A 137 9.37 -14.70 12.89
C LEU A 137 8.30 -13.94 13.67
N GLN A 138 8.64 -12.74 14.15
CA GLN A 138 7.74 -11.92 14.97
C GLN A 138 7.77 -10.46 14.53
N TYR A 139 6.61 -9.94 14.17
CA TYR A 139 6.44 -8.54 13.79
C TYR A 139 5.43 -7.87 14.73
N LYS A 140 5.78 -6.69 15.23
CA LYS A 140 4.88 -5.81 15.99
C LYS A 140 4.95 -4.40 15.45
N ASP A 141 3.81 -3.73 15.43
CA ASP A 141 3.70 -2.37 14.92
C ASP A 141 2.60 -1.60 15.62
N ARG A 142 2.83 -0.30 15.86
CA ARG A 142 1.83 0.66 16.31
C ARG A 142 1.83 1.87 15.38
N HIS A 143 0.67 2.20 14.84
CA HIS A 143 0.50 3.35 13.93
C HIS A 143 -0.85 4.03 14.13
N ILE A 144 -0.93 5.28 13.69
CA ILE A 144 -2.18 6.02 13.52
C ILE A 144 -2.54 6.04 12.02
N SER A 145 -3.82 5.91 11.72
CA SER A 145 -4.39 6.18 10.39
C SER A 145 -5.44 7.27 10.53
N ILE A 146 -5.25 8.39 9.85
CA ILE A 146 -6.25 9.44 9.72
C ILE A 146 -6.74 9.42 8.29
N GLU A 147 -8.01 9.06 8.08
CA GLU A 147 -8.65 8.96 6.77
C GLU A 147 -9.89 9.87 6.81
N LEU A 148 -9.75 11.15 6.47
CA LEU A 148 -10.83 12.13 6.48
C LEU A 148 -11.26 12.51 5.05
N ALA A 149 -12.50 12.19 4.73
CA ALA A 149 -13.22 12.77 3.61
C ALA A 149 -13.59 14.23 3.93
N ILE A 150 -13.53 15.10 2.91
CA ILE A 150 -13.84 16.52 3.00
C ILE A 150 -15.03 16.81 2.11
N LYS A 151 -16.01 17.51 2.65
CA LYS A 151 -17.16 18.04 1.92
C LYS A 151 -17.26 19.55 2.10
N GLU A 152 -17.37 20.29 1.01
CA GLU A 152 -17.73 21.70 1.04
C GLU A 152 -19.23 21.82 1.34
N LYS A 153 -19.59 22.69 2.29
CA LYS A 153 -20.99 22.88 2.71
C LYS A 153 -21.88 23.41 1.58
N ALA A 154 -21.32 24.22 0.68
CA ALA A 154 -22.03 24.78 -0.47
C ALA A 154 -22.11 23.83 -1.67
N SER A 155 -21.28 22.78 -1.69
CA SER A 155 -21.27 21.80 -2.78
C SER A 155 -22.47 20.86 -2.68
N ALA A 156 -23.02 20.46 -3.83
CA ALA A 156 -24.05 19.43 -3.92
C ALA A 156 -23.46 18.00 -3.83
N ASN A 157 -22.14 17.85 -3.91
CA ASN A 157 -21.47 16.56 -3.91
C ASN A 157 -21.52 15.91 -2.52
N LEU A 158 -21.41 14.58 -2.47
CA LEU A 158 -21.25 13.85 -1.21
C LEU A 158 -19.83 13.94 -0.65
N LEU A 159 -18.86 14.12 -1.53
CA LEU A 159 -17.42 14.20 -1.27
C LEU A 159 -16.82 15.22 -2.25
N ASP A 160 -15.92 16.06 -1.76
CA ASP A 160 -15.25 17.07 -2.58
C ASP A 160 -13.73 16.91 -2.58
N ALA A 161 -13.13 16.40 -1.48
CA ALA A 161 -11.69 16.12 -1.37
C ALA A 161 -11.45 15.08 -0.27
N PHE A 162 -10.20 14.70 -0.03
CA PHE A 162 -9.79 13.93 1.14
C PHE A 162 -8.48 14.47 1.71
N THR A 163 -8.24 14.22 2.99
CA THR A 163 -6.96 14.45 3.67
C THR A 163 -6.70 13.30 4.63
N GLY A 164 -5.42 12.97 4.84
CA GLY A 164 -5.08 11.81 5.63
C GLY A 164 -3.66 11.36 5.44
N TYR A 165 -3.23 10.48 6.35
CA TYR A 165 -1.99 9.74 6.26
C TYR A 165 -2.06 8.53 7.19
N GLN A 166 -1.20 7.55 6.93
CA GLN A 166 -0.88 6.48 7.86
C GLN A 166 0.57 6.66 8.33
N GLY A 167 0.81 6.60 9.64
CA GLY A 167 2.13 6.90 10.17
C GLY A 167 2.35 6.45 11.60
N ARG A 168 3.62 6.48 12.00
CA ARG A 168 4.08 6.15 13.36
C ARG A 168 4.36 7.40 14.22
N VAL A 169 4.03 8.57 13.70
CA VAL A 169 4.20 9.88 14.34
C VAL A 169 2.90 10.63 14.20
N TYR A 170 2.52 11.35 15.24
CA TYR A 170 1.37 12.25 15.24
C TYR A 170 1.80 13.64 15.71
N ASP A 171 1.35 14.65 14.99
CA ASP A 171 1.42 16.05 15.39
C ASP A 171 0.16 16.76 14.89
N ARG A 172 -0.62 17.33 15.81
CA ARG A 172 -1.89 17.97 15.49
C ARG A 172 -1.71 19.16 14.55
N ASN A 173 -0.76 20.05 14.85
CA ASN A 173 -0.55 21.28 14.09
C ASN A 173 -0.14 20.95 12.65
N GLN A 174 0.74 19.97 12.49
CA GLN A 174 1.14 19.47 11.18
C GLN A 174 -0.08 18.90 10.45
N PHE A 175 -0.89 18.05 11.07
CA PHE A 175 -2.06 17.50 10.38
C PHE A 175 -3.09 18.60 9.99
N VAL A 176 -3.32 19.58 10.86
CA VAL A 176 -4.16 20.75 10.55
C VAL A 176 -3.60 21.52 9.36
N GLN A 177 -2.29 21.72 9.28
CA GLN A 177 -1.64 22.36 8.13
C GLN A 177 -1.87 21.57 6.83
N MET A 178 -1.70 20.24 6.86
CA MET A 178 -2.00 19.37 5.71
C MET A 178 -3.45 19.54 5.23
N ALA A 179 -4.42 19.52 6.15
CA ALA A 179 -5.83 19.71 5.82
C ALA A 179 -6.10 21.12 5.25
N ASN A 180 -5.47 22.15 5.84
CA ASN A 180 -5.58 23.53 5.38
C ASN A 180 -5.04 23.71 3.96
N ASP A 181 -3.89 23.12 3.63
CA ASP A 181 -3.31 23.22 2.29
C ASP A 181 -4.27 22.71 1.21
N ILE A 182 -4.92 21.57 1.48
CA ILE A 182 -5.92 20.97 0.58
C ILE A 182 -7.17 21.86 0.49
N CYS A 183 -7.74 22.26 1.64
CA CYS A 183 -8.94 23.10 1.68
C CYS A 183 -8.74 24.47 1.01
N ASN A 184 -7.59 25.11 1.26
CA ASN A 184 -7.27 26.42 0.69
C ASN A 184 -7.06 26.33 -0.81
N ALA A 185 -6.34 25.31 -1.29
CA ALA A 185 -6.18 25.07 -2.72
C ALA A 185 -7.53 24.74 -3.39
N PHE A 186 -8.41 23.98 -2.72
CA PHE A 186 -9.75 23.66 -3.22
C PHE A 186 -10.60 24.92 -3.48
N LEU A 187 -10.56 25.88 -2.55
CA LEU A 187 -11.29 27.15 -2.65
C LEU A 187 -10.66 28.15 -3.63
N ASN A 188 -9.48 27.86 -4.18
CA ASN A 188 -8.79 28.71 -5.14
C ASN A 188 -8.83 28.09 -6.55
N PRO A 189 -9.91 28.27 -7.33
CA PRO A 189 -9.97 27.76 -8.69
C PRO A 189 -8.94 28.46 -9.59
N VAL A 190 -8.21 27.68 -10.38
CA VAL A 190 -7.19 28.17 -11.33
C VAL A 190 -7.42 27.58 -12.72
N GLU A 191 -6.87 28.25 -13.74
CA GLU A 191 -6.95 27.76 -15.11
C GLU A 191 -6.03 26.56 -15.36
N MET A 192 -6.46 25.66 -16.24
CA MET A 192 -5.64 24.55 -16.72
C MET A 192 -4.39 25.08 -17.47
N PRO A 193 -3.17 24.62 -17.15
CA PRO A 193 -1.99 24.98 -17.92
C PRO A 193 -2.11 24.60 -19.39
N LYS A 194 -1.44 25.36 -20.26
CA LYS A 194 -1.40 25.05 -21.69
C LYS A 194 -0.44 23.90 -21.94
N GLY A 195 -0.91 22.86 -22.63
CA GLY A 195 -0.08 21.74 -23.07
C GLY A 195 -0.94 20.52 -23.35
N ALA A 196 -0.59 19.76 -24.39
CA ALA A 196 -1.21 18.47 -24.64
C ALA A 196 -0.65 17.37 -23.73
N LYS A 197 0.56 17.57 -23.20
CA LYS A 197 1.27 16.66 -22.31
C LYS A 197 1.89 17.44 -21.17
N LEU A 198 1.54 17.10 -19.93
CA LEU A 198 1.96 17.83 -18.72
C LEU A 198 2.39 16.86 -17.61
N PRO A 199 3.26 17.30 -16.68
CA PRO A 199 3.70 16.46 -15.58
C PRO A 199 2.56 16.24 -14.57
N ALA A 200 2.07 15.01 -14.49
CA ALA A 200 1.18 14.54 -13.45
C ALA A 200 1.99 14.03 -12.25
N VAL A 201 1.58 14.43 -11.05
CA VAL A 201 2.20 14.06 -9.79
C VAL A 201 1.25 13.13 -9.04
N TYR A 202 1.69 11.88 -8.86
CA TYR A 202 0.97 10.85 -8.13
C TYR A 202 1.74 10.46 -6.88
N ASP A 203 1.04 10.03 -5.84
CA ASP A 203 1.66 9.20 -4.81
C ASP A 203 2.35 8.00 -5.50
N ALA A 204 3.62 7.76 -5.17
CA ALA A 204 4.45 6.71 -5.74
C ALA A 204 3.97 5.29 -5.38
N SER A 205 3.04 5.16 -4.43
CA SER A 205 2.33 3.94 -4.06
C SER A 205 0.90 3.89 -4.64
N HIS A 206 0.46 4.92 -5.38
CA HIS A 206 -0.91 4.98 -5.89
C HIS A 206 -1.21 3.76 -6.77
N PRO A 207 -2.26 2.97 -6.47
CA PRO A 207 -2.48 1.68 -7.12
C PRO A 207 -2.86 1.85 -8.59
N LEU A 208 -3.58 2.92 -8.95
CA LEU A 208 -4.09 3.11 -10.30
C LEU A 208 -2.97 3.14 -11.38
N PRO A 209 -1.97 4.05 -11.36
CA PRO A 209 -0.89 4.04 -12.35
C PRO A 209 -0.01 2.79 -12.27
N LEU A 210 0.10 2.15 -11.10
CA LEU A 210 0.86 0.90 -10.92
C LEU A 210 0.08 -0.36 -11.31
N LYS A 211 -1.24 -0.27 -11.56
CA LYS A 211 -2.13 -1.42 -11.69
C LYS A 211 -1.67 -2.42 -12.73
N LYS A 212 -1.18 -1.94 -13.87
CA LYS A 212 -0.67 -2.81 -14.94
C LYS A 212 0.64 -3.48 -14.57
N LEU A 213 1.54 -2.80 -13.86
CA LEU A 213 2.75 -3.43 -13.30
C LEU A 213 2.38 -4.51 -12.28
N ILE A 214 1.44 -4.25 -11.38
CA ILE A 214 0.94 -5.22 -10.40
C ILE A 214 0.34 -6.45 -11.10
N THR A 215 -0.45 -6.25 -12.15
CA THR A 215 -1.08 -7.36 -12.87
C THR A 215 -0.06 -8.17 -13.66
N ASP A 216 0.79 -7.50 -14.44
CA ASP A 216 1.63 -8.16 -15.43
C ASP A 216 2.97 -8.66 -14.86
N LEU A 217 3.36 -8.22 -13.66
CA LEU A 217 4.46 -8.84 -12.91
C LEU A 217 4.01 -10.07 -12.10
N ASN A 218 2.74 -10.46 -12.15
CA ASN A 218 2.29 -11.69 -11.52
C ASN A 218 2.96 -12.92 -12.16
N GLY A 219 3.72 -13.70 -11.38
CA GLY A 219 4.50 -14.83 -11.90
C GLY A 219 3.70 -15.89 -12.65
N GLN A 220 2.44 -16.11 -12.28
CA GLN A 220 1.56 -17.04 -13.00
C GLN A 220 1.20 -16.47 -14.38
N LEU A 221 0.79 -15.20 -14.46
CA LEU A 221 0.43 -14.57 -15.74
C LEU A 221 1.64 -14.37 -16.65
N PHE A 222 2.78 -14.03 -16.04
CA PHE A 222 4.08 -13.92 -16.70
C PHE A 222 4.50 -15.24 -17.36
N ALA A 223 4.45 -16.35 -16.62
CA ALA A 223 4.89 -17.63 -17.13
C ALA A 223 3.94 -18.23 -18.19
N THR A 224 2.64 -17.95 -18.12
CA THR A 224 1.66 -18.47 -19.09
C THR A 224 1.52 -17.64 -20.36
N GLY A 225 2.26 -16.54 -20.51
CA GLY A 225 2.19 -15.67 -21.68
C GLY A 225 1.04 -14.65 -21.67
N SER A 226 0.31 -14.52 -20.57
CA SER A 226 -0.85 -13.62 -20.45
C SER A 226 -0.46 -12.20 -20.02
N SER A 227 0.76 -12.01 -19.53
CA SER A 227 1.34 -10.71 -19.17
C SER A 227 1.96 -10.02 -20.40
N LEU A 228 1.90 -8.68 -20.47
CA LEU A 228 2.64 -7.90 -21.46
C LEU A 228 4.17 -8.01 -21.30
N PHE A 229 4.64 -8.48 -20.15
CA PHE A 229 6.07 -8.64 -19.86
C PHE A 229 6.58 -10.05 -20.13
N SER A 230 5.70 -10.98 -20.50
CA SER A 230 6.08 -12.36 -20.80
C SER A 230 7.21 -12.44 -21.82
N GLY A 231 8.23 -13.24 -21.52
CA GLY A 231 9.41 -13.40 -22.38
C GLY A 231 10.42 -12.24 -22.33
N LYS A 232 10.18 -11.20 -21.53
CA LYS A 232 11.05 -10.00 -21.46
C LYS A 232 12.05 -10.02 -20.29
N LEU A 233 12.32 -11.19 -19.73
CA LEU A 233 13.24 -11.33 -18.61
C LEU A 233 14.64 -10.86 -19.02
N ASN A 234 15.26 -10.00 -18.20
CA ASN A 234 16.53 -9.32 -18.46
C ASN A 234 16.53 -8.29 -19.60
N GLU A 235 15.38 -8.01 -20.23
CA GLU A 235 15.27 -6.93 -21.22
C GLU A 235 15.11 -5.57 -20.53
N GLU A 236 15.69 -4.53 -21.12
CA GLU A 236 15.41 -3.14 -20.76
C GLU A 236 14.11 -2.70 -21.44
N ILE A 237 13.04 -2.57 -20.66
CA ILE A 237 11.68 -2.32 -21.15
C ILE A 237 11.10 -1.00 -20.62
N PHE A 238 11.84 -0.34 -19.73
CA PHE A 238 11.48 0.90 -19.07
C PHE A 238 12.68 1.85 -18.98
N ASN A 239 12.45 3.06 -18.47
CA ASN A 239 13.48 4.08 -18.30
C ASN A 239 14.63 3.57 -17.41
N THR A 240 15.87 3.92 -17.73
CA THR A 240 17.03 3.54 -16.90
C THR A 240 17.00 4.13 -15.48
N ASN A 241 16.23 5.21 -15.25
CA ASN A 241 16.02 5.78 -13.93
C ASN A 241 14.84 5.12 -13.17
N PHE A 242 14.08 4.24 -13.81
CA PHE A 242 12.96 3.53 -13.20
C PHE A 242 13.45 2.25 -12.51
N SER A 243 13.05 2.06 -11.26
CA SER A 243 13.27 0.80 -10.54
C SER A 243 12.12 0.55 -9.60
N LEU A 244 11.65 -0.69 -9.58
CA LEU A 244 10.50 -1.16 -8.83
C LEU A 244 10.90 -2.40 -8.04
N TYR A 245 10.62 -2.35 -6.74
CA TYR A 245 10.89 -3.44 -5.82
C TYR A 245 9.59 -3.93 -5.19
N GLN A 246 9.51 -5.21 -4.90
CA GLN A 246 8.64 -5.68 -3.83
C GLN A 246 9.35 -5.47 -2.51
N SER A 247 8.72 -4.81 -1.54
CA SER A 247 9.37 -4.45 -0.27
C SER A 247 8.45 -4.59 0.92
N LEU A 248 8.85 -5.45 1.86
CA LEU A 248 8.26 -5.59 3.19
C LEU A 248 9.13 -4.92 4.27
N HIS A 249 9.98 -3.96 3.89
CA HIS A 249 10.84 -3.25 4.84
C HIS A 249 10.04 -2.66 6.00
N PRO A 250 10.29 -3.08 7.25
CA PRO A 250 9.39 -2.81 8.37
C PRO A 250 9.32 -1.33 8.74
N GLU A 251 10.35 -0.53 8.45
CA GLU A 251 10.30 0.91 8.64
C GLU A 251 9.39 1.64 7.65
N ALA A 252 9.20 1.09 6.44
CA ALA A 252 8.45 1.74 5.36
C ALA A 252 7.06 1.11 5.12
N SER A 253 6.89 -0.15 5.52
CA SER A 253 5.63 -0.89 5.43
C SER A 253 4.98 -1.02 6.81
N PHE A 254 3.65 -1.13 6.82
CA PHE A 254 2.88 -1.52 7.99
C PHE A 254 2.54 -3.02 7.96
N GLN A 255 3.17 -3.81 7.09
CA GLN A 255 3.01 -5.26 7.00
C GLN A 255 4.19 -5.99 7.65
N PRO A 256 4.03 -7.29 8.02
CA PRO A 256 5.14 -8.11 8.45
C PRO A 256 6.29 -8.12 7.44
N PHE A 257 7.53 -8.24 7.92
CA PHE A 257 8.74 -8.25 7.09
C PHE A 257 8.97 -9.58 6.32
N PHE A 258 8.00 -10.48 6.41
CA PHE A 258 7.99 -11.80 5.81
C PHE A 258 6.64 -12.07 5.17
N ASP A 259 6.62 -12.92 4.14
CA ASP A 259 5.39 -13.31 3.47
C ASP A 259 4.63 -14.42 4.23
N ALA A 260 3.47 -14.82 3.72
CA ALA A 260 2.65 -15.85 4.37
C ALA A 260 3.30 -17.24 4.42
N GLU A 261 4.39 -17.49 3.69
CA GLU A 261 5.18 -18.73 3.70
C GLU A 261 6.46 -18.60 4.54
N GLY A 262 6.66 -17.46 5.20
CA GLY A 262 7.84 -17.16 6.03
C GLY A 262 9.11 -16.85 5.23
N VAL A 263 8.97 -16.43 3.98
CA VAL A 263 10.09 -15.97 3.16
C VAL A 263 10.47 -14.55 3.60
N VAL A 264 11.75 -14.37 3.96
CA VAL A 264 12.36 -13.08 4.28
C VAL A 264 13.41 -12.79 3.21
N ASN A 265 13.22 -11.72 2.44
CA ASN A 265 14.21 -11.29 1.45
C ASN A 265 15.37 -10.54 2.13
N PRO A 266 16.61 -10.63 1.61
CA PRO A 266 17.71 -9.78 2.05
C PRO A 266 17.34 -8.30 1.96
N GLY A 267 17.54 -7.54 3.04
CA GLY A 267 17.12 -6.13 3.11
C GLY A 267 15.60 -5.92 2.99
N TYR A 268 14.80 -6.97 3.18
CA TYR A 268 13.33 -6.98 3.10
C TYR A 268 12.77 -6.56 1.74
N SER A 269 13.57 -6.68 0.69
CA SER A 269 13.24 -6.17 -0.64
C SER A 269 13.70 -7.12 -1.73
N TYR A 270 12.97 -7.17 -2.84
CA TYR A 270 13.32 -7.92 -4.04
C TYR A 270 13.16 -7.04 -5.28
N PRO A 271 14.20 -6.88 -6.13
CA PRO A 271 14.09 -6.12 -7.37
C PRO A 271 13.24 -6.86 -8.39
N LEU A 272 12.11 -6.26 -8.80
CA LEU A 272 11.31 -6.76 -9.91
C LEU A 272 11.75 -6.10 -11.22
N ILE A 273 12.04 -4.80 -11.15
CA ILE A 273 12.62 -4.02 -12.25
C ILE A 273 13.76 -3.18 -11.68
N GLU A 274 14.95 -3.27 -12.27
CA GLU A 274 16.13 -2.52 -11.82
C GLU A 274 16.75 -1.75 -12.99
N ASN A 275 16.87 -0.43 -12.82
CA ASN A 275 17.34 0.51 -13.84
C ASN A 275 16.73 0.26 -15.23
N GLY A 276 15.40 0.14 -15.30
CA GLY A 276 14.64 -0.10 -16.52
C GLY A 276 14.60 -1.56 -17.00
N ARG A 277 15.41 -2.44 -16.41
CA ARG A 277 15.51 -3.86 -16.77
C ARG A 277 14.57 -4.72 -15.95
N LEU A 278 13.82 -5.59 -16.61
CA LEU A 278 12.97 -6.57 -15.93
C LEU A 278 13.83 -7.68 -15.31
N MET A 279 13.81 -7.80 -13.99
CA MET A 279 14.64 -8.75 -13.24
C MET A 279 13.88 -10.02 -12.89
N ALA A 280 12.62 -9.89 -12.44
CA ALA A 280 11.76 -11.02 -12.11
C ALA A 280 10.28 -10.59 -12.04
N PRO A 281 9.32 -11.47 -12.37
CA PRO A 281 7.96 -11.34 -11.84
C PRO A 281 7.95 -11.68 -10.33
N TYR A 282 6.88 -11.33 -9.63
CA TYR A 282 6.72 -11.71 -8.23
C TYR A 282 6.08 -13.11 -8.12
N THR A 283 6.57 -13.94 -7.19
CA THR A 283 6.21 -15.35 -7.00
C THR A 283 6.16 -15.76 -5.52
N ASP A 284 5.30 -16.73 -5.20
CA ASP A 284 5.37 -17.55 -3.99
C ASP A 284 6.20 -18.82 -4.28
N LYS A 285 6.36 -19.73 -3.31
CA LYS A 285 7.07 -21.01 -3.52
C LYS A 285 6.44 -21.86 -4.61
N LYS A 286 5.10 -21.82 -4.73
CA LYS A 286 4.36 -22.61 -5.71
C LYS A 286 4.66 -22.16 -7.13
N THR A 287 4.43 -20.89 -7.44
CA THR A 287 4.67 -20.29 -8.75
C THR A 287 6.14 -20.34 -9.12
N ALA A 288 7.06 -20.06 -8.19
CA ALA A 288 8.49 -20.18 -8.42
C ALA A 288 8.88 -21.59 -8.89
N ALA A 289 8.46 -22.62 -8.14
CA ALA A 289 8.79 -24.00 -8.47
C ALA A 289 8.07 -24.51 -9.74
N GLN A 290 6.82 -24.10 -9.96
CA GLN A 290 6.02 -24.56 -11.10
C GLN A 290 6.56 -24.04 -12.44
N PHE A 291 7.12 -22.83 -12.47
CA PHE A 291 7.54 -22.16 -13.70
C PHE A 291 9.05 -21.91 -13.80
N ASP A 292 9.84 -22.47 -12.88
CA ASP A 292 11.29 -22.25 -12.81
C ASP A 292 11.64 -20.75 -12.75
N LEU A 293 10.91 -20.02 -11.91
CA LEU A 293 11.07 -18.59 -11.67
C LEU A 293 11.76 -18.33 -10.33
N PRO A 294 12.46 -17.19 -10.16
CA PRO A 294 13.05 -16.82 -8.87
C PRO A 294 11.98 -16.68 -7.78
N LEU A 295 12.23 -17.24 -6.60
CA LEU A 295 11.37 -17.05 -5.42
C LEU A 295 11.53 -15.62 -4.88
N THR A 296 10.49 -14.78 -5.03
CA THR A 296 10.52 -13.38 -4.57
C THR A 296 9.84 -13.15 -3.21
N GLY A 297 9.24 -14.18 -2.62
CA GLY A 297 8.57 -14.10 -1.32
C GLY A 297 7.28 -13.27 -1.37
N SER A 298 6.34 -13.68 -2.21
CA SER A 298 5.08 -12.97 -2.47
C SER A 298 3.85 -13.78 -2.07
N ALA A 299 3.97 -14.68 -1.11
CA ALA A 299 2.82 -15.43 -0.64
C ALA A 299 1.91 -14.58 0.27
N ALA A 300 0.61 -14.65 0.03
CA ALA A 300 -0.42 -14.10 0.91
C ALA A 300 -1.35 -15.23 1.37
N ALA A 301 -1.92 -15.08 2.57
CA ALA A 301 -2.91 -16.01 3.09
C ALA A 301 -3.78 -15.31 4.13
N GLU A 302 -5.06 -15.68 4.16
CA GLU A 302 -5.83 -15.57 5.40
C GLU A 302 -5.30 -16.56 6.44
N TYR A 303 -5.58 -16.28 7.71
CA TYR A 303 -5.07 -17.08 8.83
C TYR A 303 -5.43 -18.58 8.73
N ASP A 304 -6.57 -18.92 8.13
CA ASP A 304 -7.09 -20.29 8.00
C ASP A 304 -7.00 -20.86 6.57
N SER A 305 -6.19 -20.23 5.72
CA SER A 305 -6.07 -20.58 4.30
C SER A 305 -4.68 -21.08 3.92
N VAL A 306 -4.62 -21.85 2.82
CA VAL A 306 -3.36 -22.25 2.18
C VAL A 306 -2.72 -21.01 1.56
N PRO A 307 -1.41 -20.75 1.79
CA PRO A 307 -0.72 -19.66 1.11
C PRO A 307 -0.79 -19.75 -0.40
N SER A 308 -0.95 -18.60 -1.05
CA SER A 308 -0.92 -18.49 -2.50
C SER A 308 -0.36 -17.15 -2.94
N LEU A 309 0.03 -17.09 -4.22
CA LEU A 309 0.60 -15.90 -4.84
C LEU A 309 -0.29 -14.67 -4.62
N GLY A 310 0.26 -13.67 -3.95
CA GLY A 310 -0.38 -12.39 -3.67
C GLY A 310 0.49 -11.22 -4.10
N TYR A 311 -0.16 -10.10 -4.41
CA TYR A 311 0.54 -8.83 -4.48
C TYR A 311 0.96 -8.41 -3.07
N LEU A 312 2.26 -8.22 -2.87
CA LEU A 312 2.82 -7.57 -1.69
C LEU A 312 3.39 -6.22 -2.08
N ASN A 313 3.47 -5.32 -1.10
CA ASN A 313 3.78 -3.90 -1.27
C ASN A 313 4.90 -3.60 -2.28
N PHE A 314 4.58 -2.80 -3.30
CA PHE A 314 5.54 -2.30 -4.28
C PHE A 314 6.12 -0.95 -3.86
N LYS A 315 7.42 -0.78 -4.09
CA LYS A 315 8.16 0.44 -3.78
C LYS A 315 8.98 0.88 -4.99
N LEU A 316 8.78 2.13 -5.39
CA LEU A 316 9.61 2.76 -6.42
C LEU A 316 10.90 3.33 -5.80
N LYS A 317 11.98 3.28 -6.57
CA LYS A 317 13.25 3.92 -6.19
C LYS A 317 13.11 5.44 -6.24
N GLU A 318 13.51 6.08 -5.15
CA GLU A 318 13.63 7.54 -5.09
C GLU A 318 14.81 8.01 -5.93
N SER A 319 14.65 9.15 -6.62
CA SER A 319 15.77 9.85 -7.25
C SER A 319 16.52 10.69 -6.22
N ASN A 320 17.66 11.26 -6.59
CA ASN A 320 18.37 12.24 -5.76
C ASN A 320 17.77 13.66 -5.83
N LYS A 321 16.68 13.84 -6.59
CA LYS A 321 16.02 15.12 -6.85
C LYS A 321 14.75 15.26 -6.00
N THR A 322 14.44 16.49 -5.60
CA THR A 322 13.14 16.87 -5.06
C THR A 322 12.09 16.95 -6.17
N LEU A 323 10.80 16.98 -5.82
CA LEU A 323 9.73 17.19 -6.80
C LEU A 323 9.89 18.49 -7.59
N LYS A 324 10.28 19.58 -6.92
CA LYS A 324 10.58 20.87 -7.58
C LYS A 324 11.71 20.75 -8.61
N GLU A 325 12.77 20.01 -8.28
CA GLU A 325 13.87 19.76 -9.20
C GLU A 325 13.47 18.82 -10.36
N LEU A 326 12.56 17.86 -10.12
CA LEU A 326 12.01 16.99 -11.16
C LEU A 326 11.11 17.76 -12.13
N LEU A 327 10.30 18.69 -11.63
CA LEU A 327 9.44 19.54 -12.45
C LEU A 327 10.22 20.61 -13.25
N GLY A 328 11.47 20.89 -12.87
CA GLY A 328 12.35 21.79 -13.63
C GLY A 328 11.78 23.21 -13.81
N GLY A 329 10.98 23.69 -12.86
CA GLY A 329 10.32 25.00 -12.92
C GLY A 329 8.98 25.02 -13.67
N GLN A 330 8.51 23.89 -14.20
CA GLN A 330 7.15 23.76 -14.72
C GLN A 330 6.16 23.51 -13.56
N MET A 331 4.90 23.91 -13.75
CA MET A 331 3.83 23.52 -12.83
C MET A 331 3.38 22.08 -13.14
N GLY A 332 3.20 21.28 -12.10
CA GLY A 332 2.62 19.94 -12.16
C GLY A 332 1.13 19.92 -11.88
N ILE A 333 0.51 18.80 -12.23
CA ILE A 333 -0.87 18.45 -11.90
C ILE A 333 -0.82 17.44 -10.77
N PHE A 334 -1.04 17.90 -9.55
CA PHE A 334 -1.12 17.04 -8.38
C PHE A 334 -2.46 16.34 -8.37
N VAL A 335 -2.46 15.04 -8.65
CA VAL A 335 -3.67 14.23 -8.76
C VAL A 335 -4.10 13.79 -7.36
N LEU A 336 -5.26 14.28 -6.91
CA LEU A 336 -5.82 13.87 -5.62
C LEU A 336 -6.91 12.80 -5.82
N ILE A 337 -7.93 13.06 -6.65
CA ILE A 337 -8.99 12.08 -6.94
C ILE A 337 -8.97 11.73 -8.43
N SER A 338 -8.69 10.47 -8.73
CA SER A 338 -8.81 9.88 -10.06
C SER A 338 -9.46 8.49 -9.97
N GLU A 339 -10.76 8.43 -10.25
CA GLU A 339 -11.57 7.22 -10.16
C GLU A 339 -12.20 6.83 -11.50
N GLY A 340 -12.42 5.54 -11.73
CA GLY A 340 -13.06 5.04 -12.96
C GLY A 340 -12.12 4.84 -14.15
N GLY A 341 -10.82 5.08 -13.97
CA GLY A 341 -9.78 4.75 -14.94
C GLY A 341 -9.31 3.29 -14.88
N ASP A 342 -8.72 2.83 -15.98
CA ASP A 342 -8.10 1.50 -16.07
C ASP A 342 -7.05 1.42 -17.19
N PHE A 343 -6.43 0.25 -17.32
CA PHE A 343 -5.62 -0.16 -18.45
C PHE A 343 -6.39 -1.10 -19.38
N THR A 344 -6.20 -0.92 -20.68
CA THR A 344 -6.57 -1.93 -21.68
C THR A 344 -5.63 -3.15 -21.58
N PRO A 345 -5.98 -4.30 -22.18
CA PRO A 345 -5.08 -5.44 -22.28
C PRO A 345 -3.72 -5.09 -22.91
N ASN A 346 -3.70 -4.15 -23.87
CA ASN A 346 -2.49 -3.67 -24.56
C ASN A 346 -1.67 -2.66 -23.74
N GLY A 347 -2.14 -2.31 -22.53
CA GLY A 347 -1.45 -1.39 -21.63
C GLY A 347 -1.75 0.08 -21.86
N ASP A 348 -2.77 0.43 -22.65
CA ASP A 348 -3.22 1.82 -22.79
C ASP A 348 -3.98 2.23 -21.54
N PHE A 349 -3.61 3.37 -20.97
CA PHE A 349 -4.15 3.92 -19.73
C PHE A 349 -5.02 5.12 -20.01
N ALA A 350 -6.18 5.19 -19.34
CA ALA A 350 -6.96 6.41 -19.25
C ALA A 350 -7.65 6.50 -17.90
N THR A 351 -7.71 7.69 -17.33
CA THR A 351 -8.50 7.97 -16.13
C THR A 351 -9.10 9.36 -16.19
N PRO A 352 -10.38 9.53 -15.82
CA PRO A 352 -10.85 10.85 -15.42
C PRO A 352 -10.22 11.22 -14.07
N VAL A 353 -10.04 12.52 -13.88
CA VAL A 353 -9.50 13.15 -12.68
C VAL A 353 -10.52 14.16 -12.20
N GLN A 354 -11.22 13.79 -11.13
CA GLN A 354 -12.28 14.57 -10.52
C GLN A 354 -11.71 15.71 -9.67
N LEU A 355 -10.53 15.52 -9.08
CA LEU A 355 -9.85 16.58 -8.34
C LEU A 355 -8.33 16.52 -8.55
N ALA A 356 -7.80 17.62 -9.06
CA ALA A 356 -6.38 17.89 -9.08
C ALA A 356 -6.08 19.33 -8.69
N PHE A 357 -4.84 19.57 -8.28
CA PHE A 357 -4.33 20.90 -7.98
C PHE A 357 -3.17 21.24 -8.91
N LEU A 358 -3.09 22.51 -9.28
CA LEU A 358 -1.86 23.06 -9.85
C LEU A 358 -0.79 23.06 -8.76
N PHE A 359 0.41 22.60 -9.06
CA PHE A 359 1.44 22.31 -8.06
C PHE A 359 2.82 22.79 -8.53
N ASP A 360 3.55 23.51 -7.67
CA ASP A 360 4.85 24.10 -8.05
C ASP A 360 6.07 23.24 -7.66
N GLY A 361 5.83 22.03 -7.12
CA GLY A 361 6.88 21.17 -6.57
C GLY A 361 6.97 21.19 -5.04
N GLU A 362 6.30 22.14 -4.40
CA GLU A 362 6.27 22.30 -2.93
C GLU A 362 4.86 22.56 -2.38
N LYS A 363 4.02 23.31 -3.10
CA LYS A 363 2.71 23.78 -2.64
C LYS A 363 1.61 23.55 -3.66
N LEU A 364 0.43 23.21 -3.13
CA LEU A 364 -0.82 23.22 -3.90
C LEU A 364 -1.24 24.68 -4.14
N ILE A 365 -1.23 25.11 -5.40
CA ILE A 365 -1.52 26.49 -5.78
C ILE A 365 -3.02 26.75 -5.84
N GLY A 366 -3.77 25.82 -6.43
CA GLY A 366 -5.21 25.98 -6.61
C GLY A 366 -5.84 24.80 -7.35
N ARG A 367 -7.16 24.68 -7.25
CA ARG A 367 -7.96 23.61 -7.86
C ARG A 367 -8.06 23.80 -9.37
N LEU A 368 -7.67 22.77 -10.10
CA LEU A 368 -7.85 22.69 -11.54
C LEU A 368 -9.29 22.25 -11.88
N PRO A 369 -9.80 22.60 -13.08
CA PRO A 369 -11.01 21.96 -13.58
C PRO A 369 -10.77 20.45 -13.76
N GLU A 370 -11.86 19.68 -13.80
CA GLU A 370 -11.81 18.26 -14.15
C GLU A 370 -11.09 18.04 -15.48
N LEU A 371 -10.38 16.91 -15.57
CA LEU A 371 -9.58 16.56 -16.75
C LEU A 371 -9.53 15.04 -16.91
N GLN A 372 -9.00 14.60 -18.05
CA GLN A 372 -8.64 13.22 -18.29
C GLN A 372 -7.13 13.12 -18.52
N LEU A 373 -6.53 12.08 -17.93
CA LEU A 373 -5.13 11.71 -18.14
C LEU A 373 -5.07 10.40 -18.90
N SER A 374 -4.18 10.32 -19.89
CA SER A 374 -3.95 9.09 -20.65
C SER A 374 -2.48 8.86 -20.98
N SER A 375 -2.11 7.60 -21.20
CA SER A 375 -0.75 7.16 -21.58
C SER A 375 -0.78 5.69 -22.04
N ASN A 376 0.38 5.04 -22.12
CA ASN A 376 0.54 3.59 -22.20
C ASN A 376 1.59 3.16 -21.16
N VAL A 377 1.45 1.98 -20.54
CA VAL A 377 2.36 1.49 -19.48
C VAL A 377 3.84 1.57 -19.85
N PHE A 378 4.20 1.26 -21.11
CA PHE A 378 5.58 1.33 -21.58
C PHE A 378 6.08 2.76 -21.74
N LYS A 379 5.20 3.70 -22.09
CA LYS A 379 5.54 5.13 -22.16
C LYS A 379 5.65 5.73 -20.77
N MET A 380 4.63 5.51 -19.93
CA MET A 380 4.51 5.99 -18.56
C MET A 380 5.77 5.72 -17.74
N PHE A 381 6.26 4.48 -17.78
CA PHE A 381 7.47 4.07 -17.05
C PHE A 381 8.73 4.06 -17.93
N GLY A 382 8.60 4.45 -19.21
CA GLY A 382 9.68 4.61 -20.20
C GLY A 382 10.03 6.07 -20.43
N GLU A 383 9.73 6.58 -21.63
CA GLU A 383 10.09 7.95 -22.04
C GLU A 383 9.42 9.05 -21.17
N ASP A 384 8.28 8.76 -20.57
CA ASP A 384 7.50 9.72 -19.78
C ASP A 384 7.79 9.69 -18.27
N PHE A 385 8.60 8.74 -17.83
CA PHE A 385 9.01 8.67 -16.43
C PHE A 385 10.03 9.75 -16.12
N VAL A 386 9.63 10.74 -15.32
CA VAL A 386 10.53 11.82 -14.91
C VAL A 386 11.33 11.43 -13.67
N GLY A 387 10.68 10.78 -12.69
CA GLY A 387 11.32 10.28 -11.48
C GLY A 387 10.42 10.28 -10.25
N VAL A 388 10.95 9.77 -9.14
CA VAL A 388 10.34 9.87 -7.80
C VAL A 388 11.11 10.87 -6.97
N GLY A 389 10.42 11.81 -6.34
CA GLY A 389 11.04 12.82 -5.49
C GLY A 389 11.56 12.23 -4.18
N LYS A 390 12.74 12.67 -3.72
CA LYS A 390 13.30 12.28 -2.41
C LYS A 390 12.58 12.93 -1.22
N ASN A 391 11.91 14.06 -1.44
CA ASN A 391 11.26 14.81 -0.38
C ASN A 391 9.83 14.29 -0.13
N LYS A 392 9.40 14.42 1.11
CA LYS A 392 7.99 14.33 1.49
C LYS A 392 7.33 15.68 1.25
N LEU A 393 6.04 15.70 0.94
CA LEU A 393 5.27 16.95 0.92
C LEU A 393 4.89 17.44 2.31
N HIS A 394 4.76 16.50 3.24
CA HIS A 394 4.38 16.81 4.60
C HIS A 394 5.20 15.99 5.60
N PRO A 395 5.60 16.54 6.77
CA PRO A 395 6.42 15.80 7.73
C PRO A 395 5.80 14.50 8.24
N LEU A 396 4.47 14.46 8.36
CA LEU A 396 3.70 13.30 8.80
C LEU A 396 3.55 12.21 7.74
N ALA A 397 3.54 12.61 6.46
CA ALA A 397 3.38 11.70 5.34
C ALA A 397 4.60 10.77 5.23
N SER A 398 4.36 9.48 5.00
CA SER A 398 5.40 8.52 4.63
C SER A 398 5.58 8.41 3.13
N GLU A 399 4.58 8.90 2.40
CA GLU A 399 4.40 8.85 0.97
C GLU A 399 5.47 9.69 0.24
N LYS A 400 5.93 9.14 -0.88
CA LYS A 400 6.75 9.83 -1.87
C LYS A 400 5.92 10.01 -3.11
N TYR A 401 6.32 10.92 -3.97
CA TYR A 401 5.55 11.26 -5.16
C TYR A 401 6.37 11.02 -6.42
N MET A 402 5.72 10.40 -7.40
CA MET A 402 6.27 10.20 -8.73
C MET A 402 5.74 11.24 -9.71
N VAL A 403 6.57 11.58 -10.69
CA VAL A 403 6.24 12.51 -11.76
C VAL A 403 6.25 11.76 -13.08
N LEU A 404 5.11 11.84 -13.79
CA LEU A 404 4.86 11.19 -15.07
C LEU A 404 4.37 12.23 -16.06
N ASN A 405 4.95 12.30 -17.27
CA ASN A 405 4.41 13.15 -18.32
C ASN A 405 3.20 12.46 -18.98
N MET A 406 2.01 13.01 -18.81
CA MET A 406 0.75 12.38 -19.22
C MET A 406 0.05 13.22 -20.27
N ASP A 407 -0.61 12.55 -21.22
CA ASP A 407 -1.45 13.23 -22.22
C ASP A 407 -2.75 13.71 -21.56
N ILE A 408 -3.18 14.91 -21.91
CA ILE A 408 -4.29 15.60 -21.25
C ILE A 408 -5.39 15.94 -22.23
N SER A 409 -6.62 15.59 -21.86
CA SER A 409 -7.83 16.08 -22.51
C SER A 409 -8.81 16.64 -21.47
N LYS A 410 -9.67 17.55 -21.92
CA LYS A 410 -10.76 18.10 -21.10
C LYS A 410 -11.97 17.20 -21.16
#